data_AF-A0A7N2M9Y4-F1
#
_entry.id   AF-A0A7N2M9Y4-F1
#
_cell.length_a   1.000
_cell.length_b   1.000
_cell.length_c   1.000
_cell.angle_alpha   90.00
_cell.angle_beta   90.00
_cell.angle_gamma   90.00
#
_symmetry.space_group_name_H-M   'P 1'
#
loop_
_entity.id
_entity.type
_entity.pdbx_description
1 polymer ?
#
loop_
_entity_poly.entity_id
_entity_poly.type
_entity_poly.pdbx_seq_one_letter_code
_entity_poly.pdbx_strand_id
1 'polypeptide(L)'
;MWKLRICDGGGPSLMSLNNYVGREYWEFVPNAGTSEEKAEVERFREEFQRNRFKTKQSADLLMQMELRKENPRIQIPPPVKLKDLIDVREETVTITLRRGLGFLSSIQTHDGHWAGDLGGMMFSMPHFVIVLYITGSLHSVLSSEHQKEIKRHTYNHQNTDGGWGIHIEGQSTMFGSVLNYVTLRLLGEELEEMAVARGQKWILDHGGATLIPSWGKFILSV
;
A
#
# COMPACT_ATOMS: atom_id res chain seq x y z
N MET A 1 7.91 -13.59 -4.35
CA MET A 1 7.70 -12.75 -3.14
C MET A 1 8.21 -11.35 -3.43
N TRP A 2 7.54 -10.32 -2.93
CA TRP A 2 8.00 -8.94 -3.03
C TRP A 2 9.24 -8.72 -2.15
N LYS A 3 10.22 -8.00 -2.68
CA LYS A 3 11.47 -7.64 -2.03
C LYS A 3 11.66 -6.13 -2.03
N LEU A 4 11.99 -5.59 -0.87
CA LEU A 4 12.36 -4.18 -0.75
C LEU A 4 13.79 -4.00 -1.24
N ARG A 5 13.97 -3.10 -2.20
CA ARG A 5 15.28 -2.69 -2.71
C ARG A 5 15.61 -1.32 -2.16
N ILE A 6 16.82 -1.17 -1.62
CA ILE A 6 17.30 0.03 -0.94
C ILE A 6 18.64 0.42 -1.55
N CYS A 7 18.85 1.72 -1.74
CA CYS A 7 20.09 2.28 -2.28
C CYS A 7 20.50 1.63 -3.62
N ASP A 8 19.49 1.16 -4.36
CA ASP A 8 19.65 0.43 -5.60
C ASP A 8 19.07 1.23 -6.77
N GLY A 9 19.77 1.15 -7.90
CA GLY A 9 19.51 1.98 -9.06
C GLY A 9 20.50 1.73 -10.18
N GLY A 10 20.38 2.53 -11.23
CA GLY A 10 21.12 2.37 -12.47
C GLY A 10 20.20 2.20 -13.68
N GLY A 11 20.81 2.31 -14.85
CA GLY A 11 20.11 2.28 -16.14
C GLY A 11 20.09 3.64 -16.84
N PRO A 12 19.84 3.66 -18.16
CA PRO A 12 20.01 4.87 -18.98
C PRO A 12 19.12 6.04 -18.56
N SER A 13 17.97 5.75 -17.95
CA SER A 13 16.93 6.73 -17.60
C SER A 13 16.87 7.09 -16.12
N LEU A 14 17.75 6.53 -15.27
CA LEU A 14 17.73 6.76 -13.82
C LEU A 14 19.03 7.43 -13.37
N MET A 15 18.99 8.74 -13.16
CA MET A 15 20.15 9.53 -12.69
C MET A 15 20.03 9.85 -11.19
N SER A 16 21.16 9.99 -10.51
CA SER A 16 21.21 10.40 -9.10
C SER A 16 22.43 11.29 -8.82
N LEU A 17 22.26 12.24 -7.91
CA LEU A 17 23.32 13.10 -7.38
C LEU A 17 23.94 12.56 -6.09
N ASN A 18 23.36 11.51 -5.51
CA ASN A 18 23.74 10.95 -4.20
C ASN A 18 23.87 9.42 -4.23
N ASN A 19 24.15 8.84 -5.41
CA ASN A 19 24.27 7.39 -5.61
C ASN A 19 23.06 6.59 -5.07
N TYR A 20 21.85 7.14 -5.27
CA TYR A 20 20.58 6.53 -4.89
C TYR A 20 20.37 6.31 -3.37
N VAL A 21 21.19 6.91 -2.51
CA VAL A 21 20.98 6.87 -1.04
C VAL A 21 19.59 7.41 -0.70
N GLY A 22 18.86 6.69 0.14
CA GLY A 22 17.48 6.99 0.53
C GLY A 22 16.42 6.56 -0.48
N ARG A 23 16.81 5.93 -1.60
CA ARG A 23 15.87 5.37 -2.56
C ARG A 23 15.39 4.00 -2.11
N GLU A 24 14.08 3.81 -2.24
CA GLU A 24 13.45 2.50 -2.06
C GLU A 24 12.44 2.18 -3.16
N TYR A 25 12.28 0.89 -3.47
CA TYR A 25 11.21 0.38 -4.33
C TYR A 25 10.97 -1.12 -4.08
N TRP A 26 9.79 -1.60 -4.48
CA TRP A 26 9.44 -3.01 -4.40
C TRP A 26 9.73 -3.73 -5.72
N GLU A 27 10.36 -4.90 -5.66
CA GLU A 27 10.58 -5.78 -6.79
C GLU A 27 9.97 -7.16 -6.50
N PHE A 28 9.22 -7.71 -7.45
CA PHE A 28 8.74 -9.08 -7.31
C PHE A 28 9.78 -10.10 -7.76
N VAL A 29 10.19 -10.99 -6.86
CA VAL A 29 11.14 -12.07 -7.15
C VAL A 29 10.42 -13.43 -7.04
N PRO A 30 10.15 -14.14 -8.16
CA PRO A 30 9.27 -15.33 -8.19
C PRO A 30 9.61 -16.42 -7.16
N ASN A 31 10.90 -16.75 -7.03
CA ASN A 31 11.37 -17.83 -6.17
C ASN A 31 11.96 -17.35 -4.84
N ALA A 32 11.84 -16.06 -4.51
CA ALA A 32 12.31 -15.55 -3.23
C ALA A 32 11.41 -15.99 -2.07
N GLY A 33 12.05 -16.12 -0.91
CA GLY A 33 11.42 -16.39 0.38
C GLY A 33 11.25 -17.87 0.71
N THR A 34 11.36 -18.21 1.99
CA THR A 34 11.07 -19.57 2.49
C THR A 34 9.56 -19.83 2.50
N SER A 35 9.16 -21.09 2.72
CA SER A 35 7.74 -21.45 2.86
C SER A 35 7.08 -20.72 4.03
N GLU A 36 7.81 -20.55 5.13
CA GLU A 36 7.36 -19.86 6.33
C GLU A 36 7.16 -18.36 6.08
N GLU A 37 8.09 -17.72 5.36
CA GLU A 37 7.99 -16.31 4.99
C GLU A 37 6.79 -16.07 4.08
N LYS A 38 6.60 -16.90 3.06
CA LYS A 38 5.43 -16.81 2.17
C LYS A 38 4.14 -16.98 2.95
N ALA A 39 4.09 -17.93 3.89
CA ALA A 39 2.94 -18.13 4.75
C ALA A 39 2.66 -16.92 5.67
N GLU A 40 3.70 -16.25 6.18
CA GLU A 40 3.54 -15.00 6.94
C GLU A 40 2.97 -13.87 6.08
N VAL A 41 3.46 -13.71 4.85
CA VAL A 41 2.91 -12.70 3.93
C VAL A 41 1.43 -12.94 3.63
N GLU A 42 1.02 -14.19 3.42
CA GLU A 42 -0.41 -14.49 3.26
C GLU A 42 -1.21 -14.22 4.53
N ARG A 43 -0.67 -14.52 5.72
CA ARG A 43 -1.31 -14.14 7.00
C ARG A 43 -1.55 -12.63 7.08
N PHE A 44 -0.55 -11.81 6.74
CA PHE A 44 -0.70 -10.35 6.73
C PHE A 44 -1.83 -9.89 5.79
N ARG A 45 -1.92 -10.50 4.60
CA ARG A 45 -2.96 -10.17 3.61
C ARG A 45 -4.36 -10.55 4.11
N GLU A 46 -4.52 -11.75 4.64
CA GLU A 46 -5.79 -12.22 5.20
C GLU A 46 -6.24 -11.37 6.39
N GLU A 47 -5.31 -11.04 7.29
CA GLU A 47 -5.60 -10.20 8.45
C GLU A 47 -5.99 -8.78 8.04
N PHE A 48 -5.28 -8.20 7.07
CA PHE A 48 -5.63 -6.90 6.53
C PHE A 48 -7.03 -6.93 5.88
N GLN A 49 -7.31 -7.93 5.03
CA GLN A 49 -8.62 -8.07 4.40
C GLN A 49 -9.75 -8.22 5.44
N ARG A 50 -9.53 -8.99 6.50
CA ARG A 50 -10.49 -9.17 7.60
C ARG A 50 -10.76 -7.88 8.36
N ASN A 51 -9.74 -7.03 8.50
CA ASN A 51 -9.80 -5.80 9.28
C ASN A 51 -9.90 -4.52 8.43
N ARG A 52 -10.05 -4.62 7.10
CA ARG A 52 -10.03 -3.49 6.15
C ARG A 52 -11.07 -2.38 6.38
N PHE A 53 -12.04 -2.60 7.25
CA PHE A 53 -13.03 -1.60 7.66
C PHE A 53 -12.75 -0.97 9.03
N LYS A 54 -11.80 -1.53 9.79
CA LYS A 54 -11.36 -1.05 11.11
C LYS A 54 -10.00 -0.35 11.03
N THR A 55 -9.11 -0.86 10.19
CA THR A 55 -7.75 -0.35 9.99
C THR A 55 -7.53 -0.21 8.50
N LYS A 56 -7.22 1.00 8.04
CA LYS A 56 -7.10 1.32 6.61
C LYS A 56 -5.66 1.27 6.11
N GLN A 57 -4.70 1.54 6.99
CA GLN A 57 -3.28 1.50 6.70
C GLN A 57 -2.70 0.07 6.82
N SER A 58 -1.74 -0.24 5.96
CA SER A 58 -1.05 -1.55 5.90
C SER A 58 -0.17 -1.83 7.13
N ALA A 59 0.15 -0.79 7.91
CA ALA A 59 1.12 -0.80 8.99
C ALA A 59 2.52 -1.30 8.56
N ASP A 60 2.83 -1.26 7.26
CA ASP A 60 4.12 -1.65 6.70
C ASP A 60 4.60 -3.07 7.10
N LEU A 61 3.69 -4.00 7.38
CA LEU A 61 4.05 -5.29 7.99
C LEU A 61 5.06 -6.09 7.15
N LEU A 62 4.91 -6.08 5.83
CA LEU A 62 5.84 -6.73 4.91
C LEU A 62 7.24 -6.08 4.94
N MET A 63 7.30 -4.74 4.92
CA MET A 63 8.54 -3.97 5.04
C MET A 63 9.24 -4.22 6.37
N GLN A 64 8.48 -4.17 7.48
CA GLN A 64 9.00 -4.47 8.81
C GLN A 64 9.56 -5.88 8.90
N MET A 65 8.88 -6.87 8.29
CA MET A 65 9.36 -8.25 8.25
C MET A 65 10.72 -8.35 7.54
N GLU A 66 10.88 -7.69 6.39
CA GLU A 66 12.13 -7.71 5.61
C GLU A 66 13.27 -7.01 6.37
N LEU A 67 13.05 -5.79 6.84
CA LEU A 67 14.09 -4.98 7.49
C LEU A 67 14.54 -5.55 8.84
N ARG A 68 13.61 -6.11 9.63
CA ARG A 68 13.96 -6.73 10.92
C ARG A 68 14.79 -8.00 10.73
N LYS A 69 14.63 -8.69 9.60
CA LYS A 69 15.47 -9.84 9.24
C LYS A 69 16.91 -9.41 8.93
N GLU A 70 17.09 -8.24 8.31
CA GLU A 70 18.42 -7.66 8.04
C GLU A 70 19.10 -7.15 9.32
N ASN A 71 18.32 -6.83 10.37
CA ASN A 71 18.79 -6.31 11.65
C ASN A 71 18.58 -7.29 12.84
N PRO A 72 19.09 -8.55 12.81
CA PRO A 72 18.75 -9.58 13.80
C PRO A 72 19.31 -9.32 15.21
N ARG A 73 20.25 -8.37 15.34
CA ARG A 73 20.89 -8.03 16.62
C ARG A 73 20.05 -7.10 17.50
N ILE A 74 19.05 -6.43 16.93
CA ILE A 74 18.22 -5.47 17.66
C ILE A 74 17.16 -6.20 18.45
N GLN A 75 17.34 -6.28 19.76
CA GLN A 75 16.36 -6.88 20.67
C GLN A 75 15.36 -5.83 21.16
N ILE A 76 14.08 -6.12 21.01
CA ILE A 76 12.99 -5.29 21.52
C ILE A 76 12.52 -5.91 22.84
N PRO A 77 12.63 -5.19 23.98
CA PRO A 77 12.14 -5.69 25.26
C PRO A 77 10.64 -6.07 25.21
N PRO A 78 10.19 -7.01 26.05
CA PRO A 78 8.77 -7.38 26.11
C PRO A 78 7.90 -6.18 26.54
N PRO A 79 6.64 -6.10 26.06
CA PRO A 79 5.72 -5.05 26.47
C PRO A 79 5.40 -5.09 27.96
N VAL A 80 5.44 -3.92 28.59
CA VAL A 80 4.84 -3.71 29.91
C VAL A 80 3.39 -3.30 29.69
N LYS A 81 2.44 -4.11 30.17
CA LYS A 81 1.02 -3.78 30.14
C LYS A 81 0.67 -3.07 31.44
N LEU A 82 0.30 -1.80 31.34
CA LEU A 82 -0.27 -1.04 32.46
C LEU A 82 -1.78 -1.23 32.48
N LYS A 83 -2.37 -1.32 33.69
CA LYS A 83 -3.83 -1.32 33.86
C LYS A 83 -4.36 0.11 33.97
N ASP A 84 -3.65 0.95 34.73
CA ASP A 84 -4.00 2.34 34.94
C ASP A 84 -2.80 3.27 34.78
N LEU A 85 -3.06 4.55 34.45
CA LEU A 85 -2.03 5.58 34.31
C LEU A 85 -1.29 5.88 35.64
N ILE A 86 -1.92 5.57 36.77
CA ILE A 86 -1.32 5.72 38.12
C ILE A 86 -0.15 4.73 38.31
N ASP A 87 -0.11 3.63 37.55
CA ASP A 87 0.95 2.62 37.62
C ASP A 87 2.21 3.00 36.80
N VAL A 88 2.23 4.18 36.16
CA VAL A 88 3.38 4.64 35.37
C VAL A 88 4.55 4.96 36.30
N ARG A 89 5.61 4.16 36.21
CA ARG A 89 6.89 4.35 36.91
C ARG A 89 7.99 4.68 35.91
N GLU A 90 9.09 5.26 36.40
CA GLU A 90 10.28 5.55 35.58
C GLU A 90 10.79 4.32 34.83
N GLU A 91 10.78 3.15 35.50
CA GLU A 91 11.14 1.87 34.88
C GLU A 91 10.22 1.54 33.69
N THR A 92 8.90 1.71 33.83
CA THR A 92 7.94 1.47 32.76
C THR A 92 8.15 2.40 31.57
N VAL A 93 8.42 3.68 31.84
CA VAL A 93 8.76 4.68 30.81
C VAL A 93 10.04 4.28 30.10
N THR A 94 11.09 3.91 30.86
CA THR A 94 12.38 3.49 30.33
C THR A 94 12.26 2.26 29.44
N ILE A 95 11.50 1.23 29.87
CA ILE A 95 11.26 0.03 29.06
C ILE A 95 10.49 0.41 27.79
N THR A 96 9.46 1.24 27.90
CA THR A 96 8.66 1.68 26.74
C THR A 96 9.49 2.46 25.73
N LEU A 97 10.35 3.38 26.19
CA LEU A 97 11.27 4.13 25.35
C LEU A 97 12.28 3.21 24.66
N ARG A 98 12.89 2.27 25.41
CA ARG A 98 13.82 1.27 24.84
C ARG A 98 13.13 0.41 23.78
N ARG A 99 11.84 0.09 23.96
CA ARG A 99 11.06 -0.63 22.94
C ARG A 99 10.83 0.20 21.69
N GLY A 100 10.47 1.48 21.84
CA GLY A 100 10.29 2.39 20.70
C GLY A 100 11.59 2.58 19.91
N LEU A 101 12.69 2.87 20.60
CA LEU A 101 14.02 3.00 19.99
C LEU A 101 14.49 1.70 19.36
N GLY A 102 14.30 0.56 20.05
CA GLY A 102 14.60 -0.76 19.52
C GLY A 102 13.80 -1.10 18.26
N PHE A 103 12.51 -0.77 18.25
CA PHE A 103 11.68 -0.94 17.06
C PHE A 103 12.19 -0.10 15.89
N LEU A 104 12.36 1.21 16.07
CA LEU A 104 12.88 2.10 15.02
C LEU A 104 14.24 1.65 14.51
N SER A 105 15.15 1.26 15.40
CA SER A 105 16.47 0.75 15.02
C SER A 105 16.38 -0.57 14.25
N SER A 106 15.40 -1.43 14.56
CA SER A 106 15.23 -2.73 13.88
C SER A 106 14.71 -2.61 12.44
N ILE A 107 14.10 -1.46 12.09
CA ILE A 107 13.59 -1.17 10.75
C ILE A 107 14.43 -0.11 10.03
N GLN A 108 15.60 0.25 10.57
CA GLN A 108 16.52 1.14 9.86
C GLN A 108 17.12 0.38 8.67
N THR A 109 17.14 1.04 7.53
CA THR A 109 17.73 0.50 6.30
C THR A 109 19.26 0.52 6.35
N HIS A 110 19.92 -0.26 5.49
CA HIS A 110 21.39 -0.39 5.51
C HIS A 110 22.15 0.88 5.09
N ASP A 111 21.51 1.80 4.35
CA ASP A 111 22.06 3.11 4.00
C ASP A 111 21.64 4.22 4.99
N GLY A 112 20.95 3.84 6.07
CA GLY A 112 20.71 4.67 7.26
C GLY A 112 19.37 5.40 7.29
N HIS A 113 18.55 5.34 6.24
CA HIS A 113 17.22 5.96 6.23
C HIS A 113 16.13 5.06 6.82
N TRP A 114 14.91 5.58 6.96
CA TRP A 114 13.73 4.81 7.32
C TRP A 114 12.79 4.71 6.13
N ALA A 115 12.64 3.49 5.64
CA ALA A 115 11.64 3.09 4.66
C ALA A 115 10.21 3.32 5.19
N GLY A 116 9.25 3.61 4.30
CA GLY A 116 7.85 3.71 4.72
C GLY A 116 6.86 3.93 3.58
N ASP A 117 5.67 3.34 3.71
CA ASP A 117 4.57 3.57 2.78
C ASP A 117 4.02 5.01 2.90
N LEU A 118 4.29 5.83 1.90
CA LEU A 118 3.62 7.12 1.70
C LEU A 118 2.34 6.95 0.87
N GLY A 119 1.45 6.12 1.38
CA GLY A 119 0.20 5.74 0.73
C GLY A 119 -0.98 6.65 1.09
N GLY A 120 -2.18 6.13 0.85
CA GLY A 120 -3.43 6.70 1.34
C GLY A 120 -4.26 7.46 0.31
N MET A 121 -3.66 7.99 -0.76
CA MET A 121 -4.42 8.62 -1.85
C MET A 121 -5.01 7.57 -2.80
N MET A 122 -6.31 7.60 -3.00
CA MET A 122 -7.04 6.64 -3.82
C MET A 122 -7.17 7.07 -5.29
N PHE A 123 -6.34 8.00 -5.76
CA PHE A 123 -6.34 8.48 -7.14
C PHE A 123 -4.97 8.44 -7.83
N SER A 124 -3.84 8.41 -7.10
CA SER A 124 -2.51 8.41 -7.73
C SER A 124 -2.28 7.18 -8.62
N MET A 125 -2.55 5.98 -8.09
CA MET A 125 -2.43 4.73 -8.87
C MET A 125 -3.43 4.68 -10.04
N PRO A 126 -4.72 5.06 -9.87
CA PRO A 126 -5.62 5.20 -11.00
C PRO A 126 -5.11 6.09 -12.13
N HIS A 127 -4.59 7.29 -11.83
CA HIS A 127 -4.02 8.16 -12.88
C HIS A 127 -2.84 7.47 -13.58
N PHE A 128 -1.95 6.82 -12.82
CA PHE A 128 -0.82 6.11 -13.41
C PHE A 128 -1.26 4.97 -14.34
N VAL A 129 -2.23 4.15 -13.93
CA VAL A 129 -2.78 3.07 -14.76
C VAL A 129 -3.44 3.63 -16.03
N ILE A 130 -4.22 4.70 -15.94
CA ILE A 130 -4.87 5.31 -17.10
C ILE A 130 -3.83 5.86 -18.08
N VAL A 131 -2.79 6.56 -17.60
CA VAL A 131 -1.70 7.07 -18.45
C VAL A 131 -0.95 5.93 -19.13
N LEU A 132 -0.64 4.85 -18.41
CA LEU A 132 0.03 3.68 -18.97
C LEU A 132 -0.85 2.97 -20.03
N TYR A 133 -2.16 2.95 -19.83
CA TYR A 133 -3.10 2.43 -20.81
C TYR A 133 -3.12 3.29 -22.08
N ILE A 134 -3.25 4.62 -21.94
CA ILE A 134 -3.26 5.57 -23.06
C ILE A 134 -1.97 5.49 -23.88
N THR A 135 -0.83 5.35 -23.20
CA THR A 135 0.50 5.25 -23.84
C THR A 135 0.84 3.85 -24.37
N GLY A 136 -0.08 2.88 -24.26
CA GLY A 136 0.16 1.49 -24.68
C GLY A 136 1.25 0.76 -23.88
N SER A 137 1.67 1.32 -22.74
CA SER A 137 2.82 0.86 -21.96
C SER A 137 2.42 0.04 -20.72
N LEU A 138 1.13 -0.17 -20.46
CA LEU A 138 0.59 -0.84 -19.28
C LEU A 138 1.27 -2.18 -18.98
N HIS A 139 1.32 -3.10 -19.93
CA HIS A 139 1.90 -4.43 -19.73
C HIS A 139 3.44 -4.44 -19.76
N SER A 140 4.07 -3.39 -20.28
CA SER A 140 5.53 -3.26 -20.27
C SER A 140 6.06 -2.73 -18.93
N VAL A 141 5.27 -1.88 -18.26
CA VAL A 141 5.63 -1.26 -16.99
C VAL A 141 5.10 -2.06 -15.80
N LEU A 142 3.85 -2.53 -15.87
CA LEU A 142 3.20 -3.29 -14.81
C LEU A 142 3.15 -4.78 -15.15
N SER A 143 4.05 -5.55 -14.52
CA SER A 143 3.99 -7.01 -14.53
C SER A 143 2.66 -7.54 -13.97
N SER A 144 2.35 -8.81 -14.22
CA SER A 144 1.16 -9.47 -13.66
C SER A 144 1.04 -9.33 -12.14
N GLU A 145 2.18 -9.35 -11.44
CA GLU A 145 2.21 -9.23 -9.99
C GLU A 145 1.89 -7.81 -9.52
N HIS A 146 2.41 -6.77 -10.21
CA HIS A 146 2.00 -5.39 -9.93
C HIS A 146 0.49 -5.23 -10.11
N GLN A 147 -0.07 -5.75 -11.21
CA GLN A 147 -1.50 -5.65 -11.48
C GLN A 147 -2.34 -6.36 -10.41
N LYS A 148 -1.91 -7.54 -9.95
CA LYS A 148 -2.56 -8.24 -8.84
C LYS A 148 -2.58 -7.40 -7.54
N GLU A 149 -1.47 -6.76 -7.19
CA GLU A 149 -1.41 -5.94 -5.97
C GLU A 149 -2.21 -4.64 -6.09
N ILE A 150 -2.23 -4.01 -7.27
CA ILE A 150 -3.07 -2.82 -7.52
C ILE A 150 -4.54 -3.19 -7.34
N LYS A 151 -4.98 -4.30 -7.95
CA LYS A 151 -6.36 -4.79 -7.80
C LYS A 151 -6.67 -5.11 -6.34
N ARG A 152 -5.78 -5.84 -5.64
CA ARG A 152 -5.94 -6.15 -4.21
C ARG A 152 -6.08 -4.88 -3.37
N HIS A 153 -5.23 -3.88 -3.60
CA HIS A 153 -5.29 -2.59 -2.93
C HIS A 153 -6.65 -1.92 -3.17
N THR A 154 -7.10 -1.85 -4.43
CA THR A 154 -8.40 -1.27 -4.77
C THR A 154 -9.56 -2.02 -4.11
N TYR A 155 -9.57 -3.36 -4.12
CA TYR A 155 -10.64 -4.12 -3.45
C TYR A 155 -10.69 -3.89 -1.95
N ASN A 156 -9.52 -3.90 -1.30
CA ASN A 156 -9.47 -3.75 0.14
C ASN A 156 -10.02 -2.40 0.60
N HIS A 157 -9.83 -1.35 -0.20
CA HIS A 157 -10.29 0.00 0.09
C HIS A 157 -11.68 0.36 -0.47
N GLN A 158 -12.40 -0.59 -1.07
CA GLN A 158 -13.80 -0.37 -1.43
C GLN A 158 -14.66 -0.26 -0.16
N ASN A 159 -15.45 0.81 -0.07
CA ASN A 159 -16.36 1.04 1.04
C ASN A 159 -17.54 0.07 1.04
N THR A 160 -18.25 0.01 2.16
CA THR A 160 -19.43 -0.87 2.34
C THR A 160 -20.61 -0.47 1.45
N ASP A 161 -20.66 0.78 1.00
CA ASP A 161 -21.64 1.27 0.02
C ASP A 161 -21.29 0.91 -1.44
N GLY A 162 -20.07 0.42 -1.69
CA GLY A 162 -19.59 0.02 -3.02
C GLY A 162 -18.71 1.05 -3.72
N GLY A 163 -18.61 2.27 -3.19
CA GLY A 163 -17.75 3.31 -3.76
C GLY A 163 -16.34 3.33 -3.18
N TRP A 164 -15.58 4.35 -3.59
CA TRP A 164 -14.25 4.65 -3.09
C TRP A 164 -14.10 6.15 -2.79
N GLY A 165 -13.36 6.46 -1.72
CA GLY A 165 -13.05 7.84 -1.35
C GLY A 165 -11.88 8.43 -2.13
N ILE A 166 -11.56 9.70 -1.84
CA ILE A 166 -10.36 10.38 -2.36
C ILE A 166 -9.09 9.87 -1.66
N HIS A 167 -9.23 9.38 -0.43
CA HIS A 167 -8.21 8.70 0.35
C HIS A 167 -8.79 7.47 1.06
N ILE A 168 -7.93 6.60 1.59
CA ILE A 168 -8.28 5.28 2.16
C ILE A 168 -9.25 5.32 3.36
N GLU A 169 -9.31 6.45 4.06
CA GLU A 169 -10.25 6.71 5.17
C GLU A 169 -11.49 7.51 4.76
N GLY A 170 -11.55 7.96 3.50
CA GLY A 170 -12.59 8.83 3.01
C GLY A 170 -13.89 8.09 2.69
N GLN A 171 -15.00 8.79 2.86
CA GLN A 171 -16.29 8.37 2.31
C GLN A 171 -16.25 8.30 0.79
N SER A 172 -17.14 7.52 0.19
CA SER A 172 -17.21 7.36 -1.25
C SER A 172 -17.50 8.68 -1.96
N THR A 173 -16.77 8.93 -3.04
CA THR A 173 -16.88 10.16 -3.84
C THR A 173 -16.96 9.83 -5.31
N MET A 174 -17.56 10.69 -6.14
CA MET A 174 -17.57 10.47 -7.59
C MET A 174 -16.15 10.39 -8.16
N PHE A 175 -15.21 11.18 -7.63
CA PHE A 175 -13.80 11.15 -8.04
C PHE A 175 -13.14 9.81 -7.73
N GLY A 176 -13.15 9.38 -6.46
CA GLY A 176 -12.56 8.12 -6.04
C GLY A 176 -13.22 6.92 -6.72
N SER A 177 -14.56 6.88 -6.74
CA SER A 177 -15.32 5.75 -7.28
C SER A 177 -15.11 5.56 -8.77
N VAL A 178 -15.21 6.61 -9.57
CA VAL A 178 -15.05 6.49 -11.03
C VAL A 178 -13.62 6.08 -11.38
N LEU A 179 -12.61 6.72 -10.78
CA LEU A 179 -11.22 6.41 -11.10
C LEU A 179 -10.82 4.97 -10.72
N ASN A 180 -11.24 4.50 -9.54
CA ASN A 180 -10.96 3.12 -9.12
C ASN A 180 -11.75 2.10 -9.93
N TYR A 181 -13.02 2.39 -10.28
CA TYR A 181 -13.79 1.55 -11.18
C TYR A 181 -13.12 1.41 -12.55
N VAL A 182 -12.74 2.53 -13.18
CA VAL A 182 -12.04 2.53 -14.47
C VAL A 182 -10.72 1.77 -14.36
N THR A 183 -9.96 1.96 -13.29
CA THR A 183 -8.70 1.24 -13.06
C THR A 183 -8.91 -0.27 -13.07
N LEU A 184 -9.92 -0.79 -12.36
CA LEU A 184 -10.24 -2.22 -12.37
C LEU A 184 -10.59 -2.71 -13.79
N ARG A 185 -11.40 -1.94 -14.54
CA ARG A 185 -11.74 -2.27 -15.93
C ARG A 185 -10.52 -2.30 -16.85
N LEU A 186 -9.60 -1.35 -16.73
CA LEU A 186 -8.36 -1.32 -17.53
C LEU A 186 -7.38 -2.45 -17.16
N LEU A 187 -7.45 -2.96 -15.93
CA LEU A 187 -6.70 -4.14 -15.48
C LEU A 187 -7.39 -5.48 -15.77
N GLY A 188 -8.47 -5.45 -16.57
CA GLY A 188 -9.15 -6.65 -17.09
C GLY A 188 -10.18 -7.27 -16.14
N GLU A 189 -10.67 -6.55 -15.15
CA GLU A 189 -11.74 -7.05 -14.27
C GLU A 189 -13.10 -6.93 -14.92
N GLU A 190 -13.86 -8.03 -14.90
CA GLU A 190 -15.18 -8.11 -15.54
C GLU A 190 -16.32 -7.57 -14.68
N LEU A 191 -17.48 -7.29 -15.29
CA LEU A 191 -18.64 -6.74 -14.57
C LEU A 191 -19.20 -7.73 -13.54
N GLU A 192 -19.00 -9.02 -13.75
CA GLU A 192 -19.39 -10.10 -12.85
C GLU A 192 -18.61 -10.05 -11.53
N GLU A 193 -17.48 -9.35 -11.49
CA GLU A 193 -16.72 -9.13 -10.28
C GLU A 193 -17.48 -8.20 -9.33
N MET A 194 -17.82 -8.72 -8.14
CA MET A 194 -18.71 -8.04 -7.21
C MET A 194 -18.27 -6.61 -6.87
N ALA A 195 -16.96 -6.36 -6.81
CA ALA A 195 -16.43 -5.02 -6.56
C ALA A 195 -16.72 -4.07 -7.72
N VAL A 196 -16.54 -4.51 -8.96
CA VAL A 196 -16.80 -3.73 -10.17
C VAL A 196 -18.29 -3.43 -10.29
N ALA A 197 -19.15 -4.43 -10.11
CA ALA A 197 -20.61 -4.26 -10.14
C ALA A 197 -21.10 -3.26 -9.08
N ARG A 198 -20.63 -3.39 -7.84
CA ARG A 198 -20.99 -2.47 -6.74
C ARG A 198 -20.50 -1.05 -7.00
N GLY A 199 -19.29 -0.91 -7.53
CA GLY A 199 -18.73 0.37 -7.96
C GLY A 199 -19.57 1.05 -9.03
N GLN A 200 -19.92 0.32 -10.08
CA GLN A 200 -20.77 0.81 -11.16
C GLN A 200 -22.13 1.26 -10.62
N LYS A 201 -22.77 0.41 -9.80
CA LYS A 201 -24.07 0.74 -9.18
C LYS A 201 -23.97 2.02 -8.36
N TRP A 202 -22.96 2.13 -7.50
CA TRP A 202 -22.76 3.34 -6.70
C TRP A 202 -22.61 4.58 -7.60
N ILE A 203 -21.80 4.51 -8.66
CA ILE A 203 -21.61 5.62 -9.60
C ILE A 203 -22.94 6.04 -10.25
N LEU A 204 -23.71 5.07 -10.76
CA LEU A 204 -24.97 5.33 -11.45
C LEU A 204 -26.04 5.91 -10.51
N ASP A 205 -26.17 5.35 -9.31
CA ASP A 205 -27.12 5.80 -8.30
C ASP A 205 -26.83 7.24 -7.82
N HIS A 206 -25.58 7.71 -7.96
CA HIS A 206 -25.14 9.05 -7.54
C HIS A 206 -24.99 10.05 -8.70
N GLY A 207 -25.65 9.81 -9.84
CA GLY A 207 -25.73 10.76 -10.96
C GLY A 207 -24.68 10.56 -12.07
N GLY A 208 -23.84 9.54 -11.94
CA GLY A 208 -22.90 9.12 -12.98
C GLY A 208 -21.64 9.97 -13.10
N ALA A 209 -20.73 9.53 -13.98
CA ALA A 209 -19.39 10.11 -14.13
C ALA A 209 -19.38 11.56 -14.62
N THR A 210 -20.48 12.13 -15.11
CA THR A 210 -20.57 13.55 -15.50
C THR A 210 -20.37 14.51 -14.33
N LEU A 211 -20.64 14.05 -13.10
CA LEU A 211 -20.45 14.78 -11.85
C LEU A 211 -19.03 14.67 -11.27
N ILE A 212 -18.10 14.01 -11.97
CA ILE A 212 -16.71 13.92 -11.53
C ILE A 212 -16.05 15.31 -11.51
N PRO A 213 -15.19 15.64 -10.53
CA PRO A 213 -14.43 16.89 -10.51
C PRO A 213 -13.53 17.08 -11.74
N SER A 214 -13.06 18.31 -11.96
CA SER A 214 -12.29 18.71 -13.16
C SER A 214 -11.06 17.84 -13.45
N TRP A 215 -10.32 17.43 -12.42
CA TRP A 215 -9.16 16.53 -12.58
C TRP A 215 -9.58 15.17 -13.14
N GLY A 216 -10.73 14.66 -12.72
CA GLY A 216 -11.29 13.43 -13.24
C GLY A 216 -11.81 13.59 -14.67
N LYS A 217 -12.41 14.74 -15.00
CA LYS A 217 -12.83 15.04 -16.39
C LYS A 217 -11.64 15.05 -17.33
N PHE A 218 -10.54 15.70 -16.90
CA PHE A 218 -9.31 15.77 -17.67
C PHE A 218 -8.79 14.36 -18.03
N ILE A 219 -8.59 13.50 -17.03
CA ILE A 219 -8.00 12.17 -17.27
C ILE A 219 -8.94 11.22 -18.04
N LEU A 220 -10.26 11.40 -17.94
CA LEU A 220 -11.26 10.59 -18.66
C LEU A 220 -11.56 11.09 -20.07
N SER A 221 -11.11 12.30 -20.44
CA SER A 221 -11.32 12.87 -21.77
C SER A 221 -10.30 12.45 -22.82
N VAL A 222 -9.20 11.81 -22.38
CA VAL A 222 -8.09 11.32 -23.21
C VAL A 222 -8.40 9.92 -23.71
#